data_AF-A0A183USX3-F1
#
_entry.id   AF-A0A183USX3-F1
#
_cell.length_a   1.000
_cell.length_b   1.000
_cell.length_c   1.000
_cell.angle_alpha   90.00
_cell.angle_beta   90.00
_cell.angle_gamma   90.00
#
_symmetry.space_group_name_H-M   'P 1'
#
loop_
_entity.id
_entity.type
_entity.pdbx_description
1 polymer ?
#
loop_
_entity_poly.entity_id
_entity_poly.type
_entity_poly.pdbx_seq_one_letter_code
_entity_poly.pdbx_strand_id
1 'polypeptide(L)'
;AEESETVSASGSSTQVVPSSSDGLNEETVRRYLRRKPHTTKELLSKIKSKCGDMEKSEIVQKLAAILKRIEPHQFKQKHGKKEVLFFSLTTTSM
;
A
#
# COMPACT_ATOMS: atom_id res chain seq x y z
N ALA A 1 -13.03 -23.78 -44.42
CA ALA A 1 -13.36 -23.98 -43.01
C ALA A 1 -12.29 -23.26 -42.23
N GLU A 2 -12.65 -22.07 -41.77
CA GLU A 2 -11.83 -21.18 -40.96
C GLU A 2 -12.35 -21.41 -39.53
N GLU A 3 -11.50 -21.87 -38.62
CA GLU A 3 -11.79 -21.72 -37.19
C GLU A 3 -10.49 -21.45 -36.44
N SER A 4 -10.45 -20.25 -35.89
CA SER A 4 -9.39 -19.70 -35.06
C SER A 4 -9.68 -20.08 -33.61
N GLU A 5 -8.68 -20.56 -32.87
CA GLU A 5 -8.74 -20.57 -31.41
C GLU A 5 -7.49 -19.90 -30.84
N THR A 6 -7.68 -18.68 -30.38
CA THR A 6 -6.71 -17.89 -29.63
C THR A 6 -6.72 -18.36 -28.19
N VAL A 7 -5.74 -19.18 -27.81
CA VAL A 7 -5.54 -19.59 -26.41
C VAL A 7 -4.76 -18.54 -25.63
N SER A 8 -5.54 -17.87 -24.77
CA SER A 8 -5.29 -17.62 -23.35
C SER A 8 -4.08 -16.79 -22.93
N ALA A 9 -4.41 -15.62 -22.36
CA ALA A 9 -3.51 -14.64 -21.78
C ALA A 9 -2.55 -15.24 -20.75
N SER A 10 -1.25 -14.99 -20.96
CA SER A 10 -0.20 -15.23 -19.98
C SER A 10 -0.33 -14.24 -18.82
N GLY A 11 -1.11 -14.62 -17.81
CA GLY A 11 -1.12 -13.99 -16.49
C GLY A 11 0.14 -14.38 -15.71
N SER A 12 1.29 -13.91 -16.15
CA SER A 12 2.55 -14.05 -15.41
C SER A 12 2.62 -12.99 -14.32
N SER A 13 2.21 -13.33 -13.09
CA SER A 13 2.90 -12.81 -11.92
C SER A 13 2.75 -13.74 -10.74
N THR A 14 3.85 -14.44 -10.50
CA THR A 14 4.21 -15.34 -9.43
C THR A 14 3.42 -15.14 -8.12
N GLN A 15 2.81 -16.22 -7.63
CA GLN A 15 2.41 -16.31 -6.22
C GLN A 15 3.70 -16.31 -5.38
N VAL A 16 4.13 -15.14 -4.93
CA VAL A 16 5.10 -15.05 -3.85
C VAL A 16 4.43 -15.60 -2.59
N VAL A 17 5.07 -16.61 -2.03
CA VAL A 17 4.80 -17.20 -0.72
C VAL A 17 4.40 -16.12 0.30
N PRO A 18 3.29 -16.28 1.07
CA PRO A 18 3.03 -15.39 2.19
C PRO A 18 3.94 -15.80 3.33
N SER A 19 5.21 -15.38 3.27
CA SER A 19 6.11 -15.38 4.42
C SER A 19 5.46 -14.48 5.47
N SER A 20 4.75 -15.16 6.38
CA SER A 20 3.82 -14.61 7.36
C SER A 20 4.58 -14.07 8.57
N SER A 21 5.63 -13.28 8.32
CA SER A 21 6.60 -12.94 9.36
C SER A 21 6.86 -11.45 9.53
N ASP A 22 6.28 -10.57 8.71
CA ASP A 22 6.38 -9.13 8.99
C ASP A 22 5.09 -8.41 8.61
N GLY A 23 4.30 -8.02 9.61
CA GLY A 23 3.06 -7.28 9.42
C GLY A 23 3.25 -5.93 8.73
N LEU A 24 4.50 -5.47 8.60
CA LEU A 24 4.92 -4.19 8.04
C LEU A 24 5.91 -4.39 6.87
N ASN A 25 5.37 -4.64 5.68
CA ASN A 25 6.15 -4.72 4.43
C ASN A 25 5.73 -3.67 3.40
N GLU A 26 6.62 -3.36 2.46
CA GLU A 26 6.38 -2.40 1.36
C GLU A 26 5.10 -2.73 0.58
N GLU A 27 4.91 -4.01 0.25
CA GLU A 27 3.74 -4.48 -0.48
C GLU A 27 2.43 -4.25 0.30
N THR A 28 2.45 -4.44 1.61
CA THR A 28 1.30 -4.16 2.49
C THR A 28 0.91 -2.69 2.42
N VAL A 29 1.90 -1.79 2.51
CA VAL A 29 1.67 -0.32 2.40
C VAL A 29 1.18 0.04 1.00
N ARG A 30 1.79 -0.49 -0.06
CA ARG A 30 1.35 -0.28 -1.45
C ARG A 30 -0.10 -0.71 -1.64
N ARG A 31 -0.50 -1.88 -1.11
CA ARG A 31 -1.87 -2.39 -1.20
C ARG A 31 -2.87 -1.46 -0.54
N TYR A 32 -2.55 -0.87 0.62
CA TYR A 32 -3.42 0.10 1.26
C TYR A 32 -3.57 1.36 0.42
N LEU A 33 -2.45 1.94 -0.04
CA LEU A 33 -2.42 3.18 -0.82
C LEU A 33 -3.04 3.03 -2.22
N ARG A 34 -2.99 1.84 -2.83
CA ARG A 34 -3.65 1.53 -4.11
C ARG A 34 -5.16 1.36 -4.00
N ARG A 35 -5.67 0.99 -2.82
CA ARG A 35 -7.11 0.82 -2.60
C ARG A 35 -7.80 2.15 -2.37
N LYS A 36 -7.21 2.98 -1.50
CA LYS A 36 -7.71 4.31 -1.22
C LYS A 36 -6.61 5.17 -0.61
N PRO A 37 -6.75 6.50 -0.69
CA PRO A 37 -5.86 7.40 0.03
C PRO A 37 -5.88 7.12 1.53
N HIS A 38 -4.71 7.14 2.15
CA HIS A 38 -4.54 6.96 3.58
C HIS A 38 -3.61 8.01 4.17
N THR A 39 -3.88 8.41 5.40
CA THR A 39 -2.99 9.27 6.19
C THR A 39 -1.88 8.45 6.87
N THR A 40 -0.78 9.11 7.27
CA THR A 40 0.27 8.46 8.08
C THR A 40 -0.29 7.87 9.36
N LYS A 41 -1.23 8.58 10.02
CA LYS A 41 -1.89 8.12 11.25
C LYS A 41 -2.65 6.81 11.02
N GLU A 42 -3.41 6.73 9.94
CA GLU A 42 -4.18 5.52 9.62
C GLU A 42 -3.27 4.33 9.28
N LEU A 43 -2.21 4.56 8.50
CA LEU A 43 -1.21 3.54 8.19
C LEU A 43 -0.57 3.01 9.48
N LEU A 44 -0.09 3.90 10.36
CA LEU A 44 0.50 3.54 11.65
C LEU A 44 -0.48 2.72 12.51
N SER A 45 -1.74 3.13 12.58
CA SER A 45 -2.74 2.39 13.38
C SER A 45 -2.96 0.98 12.84
N LYS A 46 -3.07 0.82 11.52
CA LYS A 46 -3.26 -0.49 10.87
C LYS A 46 -2.06 -1.41 11.03
N ILE A 47 -0.86 -0.85 10.93
CA ILE A 47 0.40 -1.57 11.07
C ILE A 47 0.61 -2.00 12.51
N LYS A 48 0.37 -1.10 13.48
CA LYS A 48 0.47 -1.43 14.91
C LYS A 48 -0.46 -2.58 15.30
N SER A 49 -1.67 -2.64 14.74
CA SER A 49 -2.58 -3.77 14.96
C SER A 49 -2.06 -5.10 14.41
N LYS A 50 -1.09 -5.09 13.50
CA LYS A 50 -0.48 -6.31 12.91
C LYS A 50 0.88 -6.67 13.51
N CYS A 51 1.62 -5.72 14.08
CA CYS A 51 2.98 -5.91 14.59
C CYS A 51 3.01 -5.82 16.13
N GLY A 52 2.20 -6.64 16.82
CA GLY A 52 1.91 -6.52 18.26
C GLY A 52 3.11 -6.28 19.18
N ASP A 53 4.22 -6.97 18.95
CA ASP A 53 5.42 -6.90 19.79
C ASP A 53 6.48 -5.87 19.31
N MET A 54 6.25 -5.21 18.17
CA MET A 54 7.23 -4.29 17.59
C MET A 54 7.12 -2.90 18.23
N GLU A 55 8.27 -2.29 18.53
CA GLU A 55 8.28 -0.98 19.16
C GLU A 55 7.69 0.08 18.22
N LYS A 56 6.99 1.07 18.78
CA LYS A 56 6.41 2.18 18.01
C LYS A 56 7.48 2.92 17.20
N SER A 57 8.68 3.12 17.78
CA SER A 57 9.78 3.79 17.08
C SER A 57 10.18 3.01 15.82
N GLU A 58 10.35 1.70 15.95
CA GLU A 58 10.70 0.81 14.84
C GLU A 58 9.61 0.80 13.76
N ILE A 59 8.33 0.73 14.14
CA ILE A 59 7.20 0.85 13.21
C ILE A 59 7.26 2.16 12.44
N VAL A 60 7.49 3.28 13.13
CA VAL A 60 7.56 4.61 12.50
C VAL A 60 8.75 4.69 11.54
N GLN A 61 9.92 4.18 11.94
CA GLN A 61 11.12 4.17 11.10
C GLN A 61 10.92 3.32 9.85
N LYS A 62 10.43 2.08 9.98
CA LYS A 62 10.14 1.18 8.85
C LYS A 62 9.09 1.78 7.92
N LEU A 63 7.98 2.30 8.47
CA LEU A 63 6.94 2.94 7.65
C LEU A 63 7.47 4.18 6.90
N ALA A 64 8.28 5.02 7.56
CA ALA A 64 8.88 6.18 6.93
C ALA A 64 9.84 5.79 5.79
N ALA A 65 10.67 4.76 6.00
CA ALA A 65 11.56 4.22 4.97
C ALA A 65 10.78 3.70 3.77
N ILE A 66 9.70 2.97 4.01
CA ILE A 66 8.81 2.45 2.95
C ILE A 66 8.12 3.58 2.18
N LEU A 67 7.55 4.57 2.87
CA LEU A 67 6.91 5.72 2.20
C LEU A 67 7.91 6.49 1.35
N LYS A 68 9.15 6.67 1.81
CA LYS A 68 10.23 7.29 1.02
C LYS A 68 10.62 6.46 -0.22
N ARG A 69 10.57 5.14 -0.12
CA ARG A 69 10.91 4.24 -1.24
C ARG A 69 9.79 4.13 -2.28
N ILE A 70 8.55 4.22 -1.83
CA ILE A 70 7.36 4.18 -2.68
C ILE A 70 7.13 5.52 -3.38
N GLU A 71 7.49 6.63 -2.74
CA GLU A 71 7.18 8.00 -3.17
C GLU A 71 5.72 8.18 -3.60
N PRO A 72 4.75 7.85 -2.72
CA PRO A 72 3.34 7.92 -3.08
C PRO A 72 2.90 9.36 -3.31
N HIS A 73 1.88 9.54 -4.16
CA HIS A 73 1.27 10.84 -4.40
C HIS A 73 0.70 11.39 -3.08
N GLN A 74 1.04 12.62 -2.74
CA GLN A 74 0.63 13.25 -1.49
C GLN A 74 -0.28 14.44 -1.79
N PHE A 75 -1.41 14.53 -1.10
CA PHE A 75 -2.34 15.64 -1.27
C PHE A 75 -3.00 15.97 0.06
N LYS A 76 -3.36 17.25 0.22
CA LYS A 76 -4.09 17.71 1.40
C LYS A 76 -5.58 17.71 1.10
N GLN A 77 -6.37 17.24 2.05
CA GLN A 77 -7.82 17.27 1.98
C GLN A 77 -8.38 17.92 3.23
N LYS A 78 -9.37 18.81 3.06
CA LYS A 78 -10.07 19.43 4.19
C LYS A 78 -10.91 18.39 4.90
N HIS A 79 -10.63 18.19 6.18
CA HIS A 79 -11.44 17.39 7.08
C HIS A 79 -11.95 18.30 8.20
N GLY A 80 -13.18 18.79 8.02
CA GLY A 80 -13.73 19.87 8.84
C GLY A 80 -12.93 21.16 8.69
N LYS A 81 -12.40 21.68 9.80
CA LYS A 81 -11.62 22.94 9.84
C LYS A 81 -10.12 22.74 9.62
N LYS A 82 -9.63 21.51 9.47
CA LYS A 82 -8.20 21.20 9.33
C LYS A 82 -7.90 20.57 7.98
N GLU A 83 -6.73 20.86 7.43
CA GLU A 83 -6.19 20.14 6.29
C GLU A 83 -5.45 18.90 6.78
N VAL A 84 -5.73 17.76 6.17
CA VAL A 84 -5.12 16.47 6.51
C VAL A 84 -4.36 15.96 5.29
N LEU A 85 -3.11 15.54 5.49
CA LEU A 85 -2.26 14.98 4.44
C LEU A 85 -2.60 13.51 4.20
N PHE A 86 -2.96 13.20 2.97
CA PHE A 86 -3.21 11.85 2.48
C PHE A 86 -2.13 11.44 1.48
N PHE A 87 -1.85 10.14 1.46
CA PHE A 87 -0.97 9.48 0.52
C PHE A 87 -1.81 8.51 -0.32
N SER A 88 -1.56 8.43 -1.63
CA SER A 88 -2.24 7.49 -2.52
C SER A 88 -1.30 6.98 -3.61
N LEU A 89 -1.57 5.78 -4.10
CA LEU A 89 -0.92 5.17 -5.26
C LEU A 89 -1.88 4.91 -6.42
N THR A 90 -3.14 5.34 -6.29
CA THR A 90 -4.07 5.33 -7.43
C THR A 90 -3.62 6.39 -8.42
N THR A 91 -2.86 5.98 -9.44
CA THR A 91 -2.84 6.72 -10.71
C THR A 91 -4.26 6.58 -11.25
N THR A 92 -5.10 7.58 -11.04
CA THR A 92 -6.29 7.71 -11.88
C THR A 92 -5.75 8.05 -13.26
N SER A 93 -5.41 7.01 -14.04
CA SER A 93 -5.48 7.12 -15.48
C SER A 93 -6.97 7.29 -15.75
N MET A 94 -7.38 8.55 -15.90
CA MET A 94 -8.57 8.84 -16.69
C MET A 94 -8.24 8.56 -18.16
#